data_AF-A0A7S4C995-F1
#
_entry.id   AF-A0A7S4C995-F1
#
_cell.length_a   1.000
_cell.length_b   1.000
_cell.length_c   1.000
_cell.angle_alpha   90.00
_cell.angle_beta   90.00
_cell.angle_gamma   90.00
#
_symmetry.space_group_name_H-M   'P 1'
#
loop_
_entity.id
_entity.type
_entity.pdbx_description
1 polymer ?
#
loop_
_entity_poly.entity_id
_entity_poly.type
_entity_poly.pdbx_seq_one_letter_code
_entity_poly.pdbx_strand_id
1 'polypeptide(L)'
;SWRFYRAELQTGISPEDREHGFGGIRHPLCFANVTGPETTAGLSKMNVAEAQCVAELLRTLEVSVEDVGIVTPYAAQVQAIRGCLTRVIGEQAHAVQIASVDAFQGSESEVIIL
;
A
#
# COMPACT_ATOMS: atom_id res chain seq x y z
N SER A 1 -17.54 4.49 -8.72
CA SER A 1 -18.51 3.49 -9.23
C SER A 1 -18.72 3.54 -10.75
N TRP A 2 -18.59 4.70 -11.42
CA TRP A 2 -18.96 4.86 -12.84
C TRP A 2 -18.23 3.93 -13.84
N ARG A 3 -16.92 3.68 -13.65
CA ARG A 3 -16.11 2.96 -14.64
C ARG A 3 -16.43 1.45 -14.74
N PHE A 4 -16.82 0.83 -13.64
CA PHE A 4 -17.07 -0.62 -13.58
C PHE A 4 -18.52 -0.99 -13.26
N TYR A 5 -19.27 -0.11 -12.58
CA TYR A 5 -20.62 -0.40 -12.08
C TYR A 5 -21.66 0.60 -12.60
N ARG A 6 -21.39 1.32 -13.70
CA ARG A 6 -22.33 2.27 -14.31
C ARG A 6 -22.95 3.29 -13.33
N ALA A 7 -22.19 3.63 -12.28
CA ALA A 7 -22.60 4.50 -11.18
C ALA A 7 -23.73 3.96 -10.28
N GLU A 8 -24.03 2.66 -10.35
CA GLU A 8 -25.08 2.01 -9.55
C GLU A 8 -24.62 1.61 -8.14
N LEU A 9 -23.31 1.56 -7.89
CA LEU A 9 -22.78 1.28 -6.55
C LEU A 9 -23.04 2.46 -5.61
N GLN A 10 -23.75 2.19 -4.51
CA GLN A 10 -24.12 3.15 -3.48
C GLN A 10 -23.20 3.05 -2.24
N THR A 11 -23.06 4.15 -1.51
CA THR A 11 -22.30 4.19 -0.25
C THR A 11 -23.27 4.03 0.93
N GLY A 12 -23.02 3.05 1.79
CA GLY A 12 -23.86 2.75 2.97
C GLY A 12 -23.38 3.38 4.29
N ILE A 13 -22.25 4.09 4.27
CA ILE A 13 -21.62 4.75 5.42
C ILE A 13 -21.38 6.23 5.10
N SER A 14 -21.20 7.06 6.11
CA SER A 14 -20.90 8.48 5.91
C SER A 14 -19.39 8.72 5.78
N PRO A 15 -18.96 9.88 5.25
CA PRO A 15 -17.54 10.24 5.23
C PRO A 15 -16.89 10.30 6.62
N GLU A 16 -17.66 10.67 7.65
CA GLU A 16 -17.20 10.76 9.03
C GLU A 16 -16.87 9.37 9.61
N ASP A 17 -17.53 8.30 9.15
CA ASP A 17 -17.22 6.90 9.50
C ASP A 17 -15.88 6.42 8.90
N ARG A 18 -15.20 7.25 8.10
CA ARG A 18 -13.95 6.94 7.38
C ARG A 18 -12.89 8.02 7.57
N GLU A 19 -12.98 8.80 8.64
CA GLU A 19 -11.91 9.74 8.99
C GLU A 19 -10.63 9.00 9.38
N HIS A 20 -9.52 9.31 8.71
CA HIS A 20 -8.28 8.53 8.82
C HIS A 20 -7.23 9.17 9.78
N GLY A 21 -7.45 10.38 10.29
CA GLY A 21 -6.57 11.03 11.27
C GLY A 21 -5.16 11.43 10.82
N PHE A 22 -4.68 10.98 9.65
CA PHE A 22 -3.38 11.37 9.08
C PHE A 22 -3.27 12.88 8.77
N GLY A 23 -2.71 13.67 9.69
CA GLY A 23 -2.66 15.14 9.58
C GLY A 23 -1.94 15.70 8.34
N GLY A 24 -1.07 14.92 7.69
CA GLY A 24 -0.38 15.30 6.45
C GLY A 24 -1.15 14.99 5.16
N ILE A 25 -2.21 14.17 5.24
CA ILE A 25 -2.98 13.70 4.09
C ILE A 25 -4.38 14.29 4.20
N ARG A 26 -4.80 15.12 3.25
CA ARG A 26 -6.12 15.80 3.34
C ARG A 26 -7.29 14.96 2.84
N HIS A 27 -7.00 13.95 2.03
CA HIS A 27 -8.00 13.09 1.40
C HIS A 27 -7.61 11.64 1.60
N PRO A 28 -8.57 10.71 1.82
CA PRO A 28 -8.29 9.29 2.03
C PRO A 28 -7.66 8.59 0.80
N LEU A 29 -7.46 9.33 -0.29
CA LEU A 29 -6.73 8.90 -1.47
C LEU A 29 -5.74 9.98 -1.88
N CYS A 30 -4.47 9.60 -2.01
CA CYS A 30 -3.41 10.46 -2.54
C CYS A 30 -2.51 9.68 -3.49
N PHE A 31 -1.88 10.40 -4.41
CA PHE A 31 -0.83 9.84 -5.27
C PHE A 31 0.52 10.41 -4.85
N ALA A 32 1.42 9.54 -4.41
CA ALA A 32 2.81 9.87 -4.15
C ALA A 32 3.62 9.63 -5.43
N ASN A 33 4.16 10.70 -6.02
CA ASN A 33 5.05 10.57 -7.18
C ASN A 33 6.47 10.22 -6.71
N VAL A 34 6.92 9.00 -6.99
CA VAL A 34 8.26 8.53 -6.64
C VAL A 34 9.08 8.31 -7.91
N THR A 35 10.11 9.13 -8.09
CA THR A 35 11.03 8.98 -9.23
C THR A 35 12.13 7.98 -8.88
N GLY A 36 12.17 6.87 -9.59
CA GLY A 36 13.23 5.88 -9.47
C GLY A 36 13.25 4.90 -10.65
N PRO A 37 14.41 4.30 -10.97
CA PRO A 37 14.50 3.34 -12.06
C PRO A 37 13.85 2.01 -11.68
N GLU A 38 13.09 1.43 -12.62
CA GLU A 38 12.65 0.04 -12.55
C GLU A 38 13.81 -0.90 -12.94
N THR A 39 13.98 -1.99 -12.20
CA THR A 39 14.95 -3.05 -12.48
C THR A 39 14.24 -4.39 -12.67
N THR A 40 14.71 -5.18 -13.64
CA THR A 40 14.19 -6.53 -13.89
C THR A 40 14.93 -7.57 -13.05
N ALA A 41 14.19 -8.42 -12.36
CA ALA A 41 14.70 -9.59 -11.64
C ALA A 41 14.04 -10.86 -12.21
N GLY A 42 14.73 -11.54 -13.12
CA GLY A 42 14.18 -12.68 -13.86
C GLY A 42 13.02 -12.26 -14.75
N LEU A 43 11.81 -12.78 -14.47
CA LEU A 43 10.56 -12.42 -15.17
C LEU A 43 9.71 -11.38 -14.40
N SER A 44 10.26 -10.81 -13.32
CA SER A 44 9.58 -9.85 -12.46
C SER A 44 10.30 -8.51 -12.44
N LYS A 45 9.67 -7.49 -11.86
CA LYS A 45 10.15 -6.11 -11.84
C LYS A 45 10.11 -5.56 -10.43
N MET A 46 11.01 -4.62 -10.14
CA MET A 46 11.06 -3.92 -8.86
C MET A 46 11.55 -2.49 -9.05
N ASN A 47 11.09 -1.60 -8.18
CA ASN A 47 11.56 -0.24 -8.03
C ASN A 47 11.96 -0.02 -6.56
N VAL A 48 13.26 0.08 -6.33
CA VAL A 48 13.82 0.22 -4.97
C VAL A 48 13.46 1.57 -4.35
N ALA A 49 13.33 2.64 -5.15
CA ALA A 49 12.96 3.95 -4.65
C ALA A 49 11.52 3.95 -4.12
N GLU A 50 10.60 3.30 -4.83
CA GLU A 50 9.23 3.09 -4.35
C GLU A 50 9.22 2.24 -3.08
N ALA A 51 9.97 1.14 -3.04
CA ALA A 51 10.03 0.26 -1.86
C ALA A 51 10.54 0.99 -0.60
N GLN A 52 11.53 1.88 -0.77
CA GLN A 52 12.03 2.75 0.30
C GLN A 52 10.97 3.78 0.73
N CYS A 53 10.30 4.41 -0.23
CA CYS A 53 9.23 5.38 0.05
C CYS A 53 8.10 4.74 0.86
N VAL A 54 7.67 3.52 0.51
CA VAL A 54 6.66 2.77 1.26
C VAL A 54 7.10 2.53 2.70
N ALA A 55 8.34 2.09 2.92
CA ALA A 55 8.84 1.84 4.27
C ALA A 55 8.90 3.12 5.12
N GLU A 56 9.34 4.23 4.53
CA GLU A 56 9.35 5.55 5.20
C GLU A 56 7.95 6.08 5.48
N LEU A 57 6.99 5.80 4.59
CA LEU A 57 5.59 6.18 4.78
C LEU A 57 4.99 5.46 5.98
N LEU A 58 5.19 4.14 6.11
CA LEU A 58 4.72 3.37 7.27
C LEU A 58 5.30 3.89 8.58
N ARG A 59 6.60 4.24 8.59
CA ARG A 59 7.25 4.84 9.75
C ARG A 59 6.65 6.19 10.13
N THR A 60 6.19 6.97 9.15
CA THR A 60 5.71 8.35 9.34
C THR A 60 4.23 8.42 9.70
N LEU A 61 3.41 7.50 9.17
CA LEU A 61 1.96 7.52 9.37
C LEU A 61 1.51 7.01 10.76
N GLU A 62 2.43 6.45 11.56
CA GLU A 62 2.16 5.91 12.91
C GLU A 62 0.91 4.99 12.94
N VAL A 63 0.70 4.24 11.86
CA VAL A 63 -0.40 3.28 11.72
C VAL A 63 0.05 1.90 12.21
N SER A 64 -0.87 1.12 12.77
CA SER A 64 -0.58 -0.27 13.13
C SER A 64 -0.20 -1.05 11.87
N VAL A 65 0.86 -1.84 11.94
CA VAL A 65 1.32 -2.68 10.82
C VAL A 65 0.28 -3.71 10.37
N GLU A 66 -0.64 -4.09 11.26
CA GLU A 66 -1.74 -5.02 11.01
C GLU A 66 -2.88 -4.37 10.21
N ASP A 67 -3.01 -3.05 10.26
CA ASP A 67 -4.04 -2.26 9.59
C ASP A 67 -3.61 -1.88 8.15
N VAL A 68 -2.40 -2.26 7.73
CA VAL A 68 -1.80 -1.88 6.45
C VAL A 68 -1.71 -3.07 5.49
N GLY A 69 -2.33 -2.91 4.32
CA GLY A 69 -2.14 -3.77 3.15
C GLY A 69 -1.29 -3.08 2.09
N ILE A 70 -0.28 -3.77 1.57
CA ILE A 70 0.55 -3.31 0.46
C ILE A 70 0.34 -4.23 -0.73
N VAL A 71 -0.11 -3.67 -1.85
CA VAL A 71 -0.45 -4.42 -3.05
C VAL A 71 0.43 -3.98 -4.21
N THR A 72 1.13 -4.92 -4.84
CA THR A 72 1.99 -4.61 -5.99
C THR A 72 1.91 -5.72 -7.04
N PRO A 73 1.87 -5.42 -8.36
CA PRO A 73 1.70 -6.44 -9.39
C PRO A 73 2.88 -7.41 -9.52
N TYR A 74 4.05 -7.08 -8.96
CA TYR A 74 5.28 -7.83 -9.19
C TYR A 74 5.81 -8.52 -7.93
N ALA A 75 6.06 -9.84 -8.02
CA ALA A 75 6.62 -10.62 -6.93
C ALA A 75 8.02 -10.12 -6.48
N ALA A 76 8.86 -9.63 -7.40
CA ALA A 76 10.14 -9.03 -7.01
C ALA A 76 9.95 -7.74 -6.19
N GLN A 77 8.92 -6.95 -6.49
CA GLN A 77 8.58 -5.76 -5.71
C GLN A 77 8.09 -6.12 -4.30
N VAL A 78 7.32 -7.21 -4.14
CA VAL A 78 6.96 -7.73 -2.81
C VAL A 78 8.21 -7.99 -1.96
N GLN A 79 9.22 -8.64 -2.53
CA GLN A 79 10.47 -8.92 -1.82
C GLN A 79 11.27 -7.64 -1.53
N ALA A 80 11.32 -6.69 -2.47
CA ALA A 80 12.00 -5.41 -2.29
C ALA A 80 11.38 -4.58 -1.15
N ILE A 81 10.05 -4.49 -1.11
CA ILE A 81 9.30 -3.80 -0.05
C ILE A 81 9.53 -4.49 1.29
N ARG A 82 9.39 -5.81 1.35
CA ARG A 82 9.61 -6.59 2.59
C ARG A 82 11.03 -6.35 3.14
N GLY A 83 12.04 -6.37 2.26
CA GLY A 83 13.42 -6.08 2.65
C GLY A 83 13.64 -4.64 3.13
N CYS A 84 12.94 -3.64 2.57
CA CYS A 84 13.01 -2.27 3.06
C CYS A 84 12.30 -2.12 4.41
N LEU A 85 11.12 -2.71 4.58
CA LEU A 85 10.39 -2.69 5.84
C LEU A 85 11.17 -3.34 6.96
N THR A 86 11.76 -4.52 6.75
CA THR A 86 12.57 -5.18 7.78
C THR A 86 13.74 -4.30 8.25
N ARG A 87 14.31 -3.47 7.36
CA ARG A 87 15.37 -2.53 7.75
C ARG A 87 14.86 -1.33 8.56
N VAL A 88 13.64 -0.86 8.27
CA VAL A 88 13.09 0.37 8.87
C VAL A 88 12.32 0.10 10.17
N ILE A 89 11.52 -0.97 10.20
CA ILE A 89 10.62 -1.31 11.32
C ILE A 89 10.90 -2.69 11.94
N GLY A 90 11.98 -3.37 11.52
CA GLY A 90 12.43 -4.61 12.15
C GLY A 90 11.44 -5.78 12.00
N GLU A 91 11.23 -6.53 13.07
CA GLU A 91 10.38 -7.73 13.08
C GLU A 91 8.91 -7.44 12.79
N GLN A 92 8.44 -6.21 13.07
CA GLN A 92 7.07 -5.79 12.77
C GLN A 92 6.74 -5.86 11.26
N ALA A 93 7.76 -5.82 10.41
CA ALA A 93 7.61 -6.00 8.95
C ALA A 93 6.95 -7.34 8.56
N HIS A 94 7.01 -8.35 9.43
CA HIS A 94 6.37 -9.64 9.16
C HIS A 94 4.85 -9.62 9.33
N ALA A 95 4.31 -8.68 10.10
CA ALA A 95 2.87 -8.51 10.30
C ALA A 95 2.18 -7.74 9.16
N VAL A 96 2.96 -6.98 8.37
CA VAL A 96 2.41 -6.22 7.23
C VAL A 96 1.99 -7.19 6.11
N GLN A 97 0.74 -7.07 5.65
CA GLN A 97 0.23 -7.83 4.52
C GLN A 97 0.79 -7.26 3.21
N ILE A 98 1.69 -7.98 2.54
CA ILE A 98 2.28 -7.58 1.26
C ILE A 98 1.99 -8.66 0.23
N ALA A 99 1.20 -8.34 -0.79
CA ALA A 99 0.74 -9.32 -1.77
C ALA A 99 0.61 -8.76 -3.18
N SER A 100 0.45 -9.65 -4.16
CA SER A 100 -0.01 -9.26 -5.51
C SER A 100 -1.50 -8.95 -5.52
N VAL A 101 -1.97 -8.26 -6.56
CA VAL A 101 -3.39 -7.93 -6.75
C VAL A 101 -4.27 -9.18 -6.65
N ASP A 102 -3.88 -10.26 -7.34
CA ASP A 102 -4.63 -11.51 -7.34
C ASP A 102 -4.71 -12.14 -5.94
N ALA A 103 -3.62 -12.08 -5.18
CA ALA A 103 -3.54 -12.65 -3.84
C ALA A 103 -4.24 -11.78 -2.78
N PHE A 104 -4.49 -10.50 -3.07
CA PHE A 104 -5.18 -9.57 -2.18
C PHE A 104 -6.69 -9.52 -2.43
N GLN A 105 -7.18 -10.12 -3.53
CA GLN A 105 -8.60 -10.06 -3.87
C GLN A 105 -9.48 -10.74 -2.79
N GLY A 106 -10.46 -9.98 -2.27
CA GLY A 106 -11.35 -10.44 -1.20
C GLY A 106 -10.82 -10.17 0.21
N SER A 107 -9.62 -9.59 0.33
CA SER A 107 -9.08 -9.02 1.57
C SER A 107 -9.38 -7.54 1.67
N GLU A 108 -9.41 -7.00 2.89
CA GLU A 108 -9.50 -5.57 3.18
C GLU A 108 -8.45 -5.18 4.23
N SER A 109 -8.10 -3.89 4.27
CA SER A 109 -7.26 -3.28 5.30
C SER A 109 -7.67 -1.82 5.45
N GLU A 110 -7.42 -1.22 6.61
CA GLU A 110 -7.76 0.17 6.88
C GLU A 110 -6.97 1.14 5.98
N VAL A 111 -5.70 0.80 5.71
CA VAL A 111 -4.84 1.56 4.78
C VAL A 111 -4.29 0.63 3.70
N ILE A 112 -4.45 1.04 2.45
CA ILE A 112 -3.86 0.34 1.29
C ILE A 112 -2.81 1.22 0.63
N ILE A 113 -1.64 0.64 0.37
CA ILE A 113 -0.57 1.24 -0.43
C ILE A 113 -0.41 0.42 -1.71
N LEU A 114 -0.40 1.10 -2.85
CA LEU A 114 -0.33 0.53 -4.20
C LEU A 114 1.00 0.86 -4.88
#